data_AF-A0A059BAI0-F1
#
_entry.id   AF-A0A059BAI0-F1
#
_cell.length_a   1.000
_cell.length_b   1.000
_cell.length_c   1.000
_cell.angle_alpha   90.00
_cell.angle_beta   90.00
_cell.angle_gamma   90.00
#
_symmetry.space_group_name_H-M   'P 1'
#
loop_
_entity.id
_entity.type
_entity.pdbx_description
1 polymer ?
#
loop_
_entity_poly.entity_id
_entity_poly.type
_entity_poly.pdbx_seq_one_letter_code
_entity_poly.pdbx_strand_id
1 'polypeptide(L)'
;MEELVVQVLHFAMFPEPEYDLPIFCANFFTAAEIIIVVLDLDPLYDVVKHKEYKDKCYEGLMSQLLPWVGKLMGESLRFFSPIAWLVLMDLGIRETDASQIIANREAQHRYPTLRAEKNEVRSFLFHGVDSLGSKTFLDYFPEYPCQEGRVN
;
A
#
# COMPACT_ATOMS: atom_id res chain seq x y z
N MET A 1 -28.08 3.11 25.31
CA MET A 1 -27.53 3.38 23.97
C MET A 1 -26.56 2.26 23.73
N GLU A 2 -26.85 1.33 22.82
CA GLU A 2 -25.91 0.25 22.51
C GLU A 2 -24.68 0.88 21.83
N GLU A 3 -23.50 0.61 22.38
CA GLU A 3 -22.23 1.02 21.78
C GLU A 3 -22.04 0.21 20.50
N LEU A 4 -21.98 0.88 19.35
CA LEU A 4 -21.64 0.24 18.09
C LEU A 4 -20.17 -0.20 18.14
N VAL A 5 -19.96 -1.50 18.29
CA VAL A 5 -18.62 -2.09 18.22
C VAL A 5 -18.20 -2.13 16.75
N VAL A 6 -17.17 -1.35 16.42
CA VAL A 6 -16.49 -1.40 15.12
C VAL A 6 -15.25 -2.25 15.26
N GLN A 7 -15.08 -3.24 14.39
CA GLN A 7 -13.82 -3.98 14.27
C GLN A 7 -13.12 -3.55 12.99
N VAL A 8 -11.82 -3.31 13.09
CA VAL A 8 -10.98 -2.89 11.98
C VAL A 8 -9.81 -3.84 11.88
N LEU A 9 -9.60 -4.41 10.70
CA LEU A 9 -8.39 -5.15 10.35
C LEU A 9 -7.69 -4.41 9.21
N HIS A 10 -6.45 -3.99 9.47
CA HIS A 10 -5.53 -3.51 8.45
C HIS A 10 -4.47 -4.59 8.23
N PHE A 11 -4.35 -5.07 7.00
CA PHE A 11 -3.35 -6.03 6.60
C PHE A 11 -2.61 -5.50 5.37
N ALA A 12 -1.28 -5.45 5.44
CA ALA A 12 -0.42 -5.03 4.35
C ALA A 12 0.68 -6.07 4.13
N MET A 13 0.98 -6.35 2.87
CA MET A 13 2.11 -7.22 2.48
C MET A 13 3.13 -6.39 1.70
N PHE A 14 4.36 -6.41 2.20
CA PHE A 14 5.49 -5.70 1.63
C PHE A 14 6.38 -6.69 0.87
N PRO A 15 6.76 -6.41 -0.38
CA PRO A 15 7.80 -7.17 -1.05
C PRO A 15 9.17 -6.95 -0.41
N GLU A 16 10.12 -7.85 -0.62
CA GLU A 16 11.53 -7.53 -0.35
C GLU A 16 11.99 -6.37 -1.24
N PRO A 17 12.94 -5.52 -0.80
CA PRO A 17 13.40 -4.37 -1.59
C PRO A 17 13.98 -4.70 -2.96
N GLU A 18 14.44 -5.93 -3.16
CA GLU A 18 14.88 -6.45 -4.46
C GLU A 18 13.73 -6.63 -5.45
N TYR A 19 12.47 -6.54 -5.02
CA TYR A 19 11.29 -6.62 -5.86
C TYR A 19 10.53 -5.30 -5.81
N ASP A 20 10.52 -4.59 -6.92
CA ASP A 20 9.79 -3.34 -7.14
C ASP A 20 8.30 -3.63 -7.41
N LEU A 21 7.66 -4.40 -6.54
CA LEU A 21 6.25 -4.77 -6.69
C LEU A 21 5.37 -3.86 -5.82
N PRO A 22 4.09 -3.67 -6.18
CA PRO A 22 3.17 -2.88 -5.37
C PRO A 22 2.92 -3.52 -4.01
N ILE A 23 2.61 -2.68 -3.01
CA ILE A 23 2.24 -3.12 -1.67
C ILE A 23 0.77 -3.56 -1.71
N PHE A 24 0.49 -4.80 -1.31
CA PHE A 24 -0.89 -5.25 -1.19
C PHE A 24 -1.49 -4.78 0.13
N CYS A 25 -2.69 -4.21 0.07
CA CYS A 25 -3.40 -3.72 1.24
C CYS A 25 -4.82 -4.24 1.29
N ALA A 26 -5.22 -4.74 2.46
CA ALA A 26 -6.58 -5.16 2.75
C ALA A 26 -7.06 -4.50 4.05
N ASN A 27 -8.11 -3.70 3.93
CA ASN A 27 -8.78 -3.06 5.04
C ASN A 27 -10.19 -3.65 5.19
N PHE A 28 -10.48 -4.23 6.34
CA PHE A 28 -11.80 -4.72 6.68
C PHE A 28 -12.36 -3.86 7.80
N PHE A 29 -13.53 -3.28 7.57
CA PHE A 29 -14.29 -2.55 8.58
C PHE A 29 -15.62 -3.28 8.78
N THR A 30 -15.86 -3.73 10.00
CA THR A 30 -17.10 -4.43 10.34
C THR A 30 -17.83 -3.68 11.46
N ALA A 31 -19.10 -3.37 11.24
CA ALA A 31 -19.96 -2.74 12.24
C ALA A 31 -21.38 -3.30 12.14
N ALA A 32 -21.90 -3.87 13.23
CA ALA A 32 -23.17 -4.59 13.25
C ALA A 32 -23.25 -5.66 12.12
N GLU A 33 -24.12 -5.46 11.12
CA GLU A 33 -24.30 -6.36 9.97
C GLU A 33 -23.61 -5.87 8.69
N ILE A 34 -22.88 -4.74 8.75
CA ILE A 34 -22.21 -4.15 7.58
C ILE A 34 -20.73 -4.51 7.61
N ILE A 35 -20.24 -5.02 6.47
CA ILE A 35 -18.82 -5.28 6.21
C ILE A 35 -18.40 -4.44 5.02
N ILE A 36 -17.43 -3.55 5.22
CA ILE A 36 -16.78 -2.79 4.16
C ILE A 36 -15.38 -3.38 3.98
N VAL A 37 -15.08 -3.81 2.76
CA VAL A 37 -13.75 -4.34 2.39
C VAL A 37 -13.14 -3.43 1.35
N VAL A 38 -11.94 -2.94 1.62
CA VAL A 38 -11.12 -2.18 0.67
C VAL A 38 -9.86 -2.98 0.40
N LEU A 39 -9.71 -3.44 -0.83
CA LEU A 39 -8.52 -4.13 -1.31
C LEU A 39 -7.79 -3.21 -2.29
N ASP A 40 -6.48 -3.07 -2.14
CA ASP A 40 -5.67 -2.19 -2.97
C ASP A 40 -4.30 -2.80 -3.29
N LEU A 41 -3.73 -2.34 -4.40
CA LEU A 41 -2.35 -2.56 -4.82
C LEU A 41 -1.69 -1.18 -4.85
N ASP A 42 -1.19 -0.75 -3.70
CA ASP A 42 -0.57 0.56 -3.51
C ASP A 42 0.78 0.60 -4.29
N PRO A 43 0.94 1.50 -5.28
CA PRO A 43 2.14 1.53 -6.10
C PRO A 43 3.35 1.99 -5.29
N LEU A 44 4.50 1.37 -5.56
CA LEU A 44 5.77 1.74 -4.96
C LEU A 44 6.26 3.11 -5.46
N TYR A 45 6.03 3.39 -6.75
CA TYR A 45 6.43 4.61 -7.42
C TYR A 45 5.23 5.42 -7.94
N ASP A 46 5.42 6.72 -8.12
CA ASP A 46 4.42 7.59 -8.72
C ASP A 46 4.12 7.14 -10.17
N VAL A 47 2.95 6.55 -10.39
CA VAL A 47 2.53 5.98 -11.67
C VAL A 47 2.29 7.03 -12.77
N VAL A 48 2.21 8.32 -12.41
CA VAL A 48 2.13 9.42 -13.40
C VAL A 48 3.52 9.74 -13.94
N LYS A 49 4.54 9.68 -13.08
CA LYS A 49 5.93 9.99 -13.43
C LYS A 49 6.69 8.79 -13.99
N HIS A 50 6.42 7.60 -13.46
CA HIS A 50 7.13 6.36 -13.80
C HIS A 50 6.25 5.46 -14.68
N LYS A 51 6.18 5.80 -15.96
CA LYS A 51 5.34 5.06 -16.92
C LYS A 51 5.76 3.59 -17.05
N GLU A 52 7.06 3.30 -17.13
CA GLU A 52 7.56 1.92 -17.25
C GLU A 52 7.14 1.05 -16.07
N TYR A 53 7.21 1.59 -14.84
CA TYR A 53 6.73 0.93 -13.64
C TYR A 53 5.21 0.67 -13.68
N LYS A 54 4.45 1.68 -14.09
CA LYS A 54 3.00 1.57 -14.25
C LYS A 54 2.64 0.49 -15.25
N ASP A 55 3.30 0.48 -16.41
CA ASP A 55 2.99 -0.46 -17.48
C ASP A 55 3.32 -1.90 -17.03
N LYS A 56 4.49 -2.09 -16.42
CA LYS A 56 4.92 -3.36 -15.80
C LYS A 56 3.91 -3.91 -14.78
N CYS A 57 3.41 -3.08 -13.88
CA CYS A 57 2.61 -3.53 -12.74
C CYS A 57 1.09 -3.50 -13.00
N TYR A 58 0.58 -2.63 -13.86
CA TYR A 58 -0.85 -2.34 -13.95
C TYR A 58 -1.46 -2.43 -15.36
N GLU A 59 -0.69 -2.44 -16.45
CA GLU A 59 -1.29 -2.45 -17.81
C GLU A 59 -2.14 -3.70 -18.08
N GLY A 60 -1.64 -4.87 -17.67
CA GLY A 60 -2.37 -6.14 -17.74
C GLY A 60 -3.61 -6.20 -16.83
N LEU A 61 -3.60 -5.44 -15.72
CA LEU A 61 -4.73 -5.31 -14.79
C LEU A 61 -5.79 -4.32 -15.31
N MET A 62 -5.37 -3.16 -15.81
CA MET A 62 -6.26 -2.06 -16.24
C MET A 62 -7.11 -2.42 -17.46
N SER A 63 -6.54 -3.16 -18.42
CA SER A 63 -7.27 -3.62 -19.61
C SER A 63 -8.48 -4.50 -19.29
N GLN A 64 -8.49 -5.15 -18.11
CA GLN A 64 -9.57 -6.01 -17.64
C GLN A 64 -10.48 -5.32 -16.60
N LEU A 65 -10.02 -4.21 -15.99
CA LEU A 65 -10.71 -3.47 -14.92
C LEU A 65 -11.75 -2.45 -15.42
N LEU A 66 -11.53 -1.87 -16.60
CA LEU A 66 -12.31 -0.74 -17.14
C LEU A 66 -13.84 -0.96 -17.26
N PRO A 67 -14.40 -2.17 -17.42
CA PRO A 67 -15.85 -2.36 -17.42
C PRO A 67 -16.54 -2.27 -16.03
N TRP A 68 -15.80 -2.25 -14.91
CA TRP A 68 -16.32 -2.71 -13.61
C TRP A 68 -16.35 -1.70 -12.45
N VAL A 69 -15.93 -0.44 -12.65
CA VAL A 69 -15.83 0.58 -11.58
C VAL A 69 -17.17 0.90 -10.85
N GLY A 70 -18.31 0.33 -11.27
CA GLY A 70 -19.62 0.57 -10.66
C GLY A 70 -20.33 -0.62 -10.00
N LYS A 71 -19.83 -1.87 -10.06
CA LYS A 71 -20.57 -3.02 -9.51
C LYS A 71 -19.62 -4.12 -9.00
N LEU A 72 -19.56 -4.28 -7.68
CA LEU A 72 -18.85 -5.37 -7.00
C LEU A 72 -19.45 -6.72 -7.42
N MET A 73 -18.85 -7.39 -8.41
CA MET A 73 -18.96 -8.84 -8.59
C MET A 73 -17.62 -9.48 -8.27
N GLY A 74 -17.63 -10.74 -7.81
CA GLY A 74 -16.45 -11.49 -7.38
C GLY A 74 -15.31 -11.61 -8.41
N GLU A 75 -15.50 -11.15 -9.64
CA GLU A 75 -14.45 -11.02 -10.65
C GLU A 75 -13.49 -9.85 -10.38
N SER A 76 -13.98 -8.71 -9.86
CA SER A 76 -13.12 -7.61 -9.39
C SER A 76 -12.26 -8.02 -8.21
N LEU A 77 -12.76 -8.96 -7.39
CA LEU A 77 -11.97 -9.55 -6.32
C LEU A 77 -10.73 -10.23 -6.86
N ARG A 78 -10.74 -10.83 -8.06
CA ARG A 78 -9.53 -11.47 -8.61
C ARG A 78 -8.39 -10.47 -8.80
N PHE A 79 -8.67 -9.27 -9.30
CA PHE A 79 -7.68 -8.24 -9.61
C PHE A 79 -7.11 -7.52 -8.39
N PHE A 80 -7.89 -7.43 -7.32
CA PHE A 80 -7.45 -6.92 -6.02
C PHE A 80 -7.36 -8.05 -4.99
N SER A 81 -7.28 -9.31 -5.42
CA SER A 81 -7.15 -10.45 -4.49
C SER A 81 -5.70 -10.58 -4.08
N PRO A 82 -5.45 -11.21 -2.92
CA PRO A 82 -4.14 -11.76 -2.61
C PRO A 82 -3.57 -12.62 -3.75
N ILE A 83 -4.41 -13.29 -4.55
CA ILE A 83 -3.98 -14.14 -5.66
C ILE A 83 -3.35 -13.32 -6.79
N ALA A 84 -3.92 -12.17 -7.18
CA ALA A 84 -3.29 -11.31 -8.19
C ALA A 84 -1.93 -10.79 -7.72
N TRP A 85 -1.81 -10.44 -6.44
CA TRP A 85 -0.52 -10.05 -5.88
C TRP A 85 0.50 -11.20 -5.87
N LEU A 86 0.07 -12.43 -5.55
CA LEU A 86 0.93 -13.61 -5.65
C LEU A 86 1.39 -13.89 -7.10
N VAL A 87 0.54 -13.63 -8.10
CA VAL A 87 0.95 -13.71 -9.51
C VAL A 87 1.99 -12.63 -9.83
N LEU A 88 1.85 -11.41 -9.32
CA LEU A 88 2.88 -10.37 -9.47
C LEU A 88 4.21 -10.79 -8.82
N MET A 89 4.17 -11.48 -7.67
CA MET A 89 5.37 -12.04 -7.04
C MET A 89 6.06 -13.09 -7.92
N ASP A 90 5.29 -14.00 -8.52
CA ASP A 90 5.81 -15.04 -9.42
C ASP A 90 6.45 -14.45 -10.69
N LEU A 91 5.87 -13.36 -11.20
CA LEU A 91 6.39 -12.62 -12.36
C LEU A 91 7.47 -11.59 -12.01
N GLY A 92 7.73 -11.38 -10.72
CA GLY A 92 8.64 -10.38 -10.21
C GLY A 92 10.08 -10.63 -10.66
N ILE A 93 10.65 -9.70 -11.41
CA ILE A 93 12.07 -9.75 -11.76
C ILE A 93 12.85 -9.13 -10.59
N ARG A 94 13.73 -9.92 -10.00
CA ARG A 94 14.60 -9.48 -8.91
C ARG A 94 15.60 -8.43 -9.43
N GLU A 95 15.61 -7.28 -8.78
CA GLU A 95 16.59 -6.23 -9.00
C GLU A 95 17.96 -6.64 -8.47
N THR A 96 19.01 -6.27 -9.21
CA THR A 96 20.40 -6.56 -8.86
C THR A 96 21.22 -5.29 -8.69
N ASP A 97 20.76 -4.15 -9.22
CA ASP A 97 21.40 -2.88 -9.02
C ASP A 97 21.19 -2.38 -7.58
N ALA A 98 22.30 -2.19 -6.86
CA ALA A 98 22.28 -1.79 -5.46
C ALA A 98 21.62 -0.41 -5.25
N SER A 99 21.77 0.52 -6.19
CA SER A 99 21.16 1.85 -6.08
C SER A 99 19.65 1.78 -6.24
N GLN A 100 19.17 0.93 -7.15
CA GLN A 100 17.75 0.69 -7.36
C GLN A 100 17.11 -0.07 -6.19
N ILE A 101 17.82 -1.03 -5.58
CA ILE A 101 17.36 -1.71 -4.35
C ILE A 101 17.22 -0.72 -3.19
N ILE A 102 18.17 0.21 -3.03
CA ILE A 102 18.07 1.27 -2.02
C ILE A 102 16.88 2.18 -2.31
N ALA A 103 16.65 2.54 -3.57
CA ALA A 103 15.50 3.34 -3.97
C ALA A 103 14.17 2.62 -3.70
N ASN A 104 14.08 1.33 -4.00
CA ASN A 104 12.91 0.50 -3.69
C ASN A 104 12.65 0.46 -2.19
N ARG A 105 13.69 0.23 -1.38
CA ARG A 105 13.59 0.23 0.09
C ARG A 105 13.09 1.58 0.61
N GLU A 106 13.61 2.67 0.07
CA GLU A 106 13.20 4.02 0.48
C GLU A 106 11.74 4.30 0.10
N ALA A 107 11.33 3.91 -1.11
CA ALA A 107 9.96 4.03 -1.58
C ALA A 107 9.00 3.18 -0.72
N GLN A 108 9.41 1.98 -0.33
CA GLN A 108 8.63 1.12 0.57
C GLN A 108 8.51 1.77 1.96
N HIS A 109 9.59 2.37 2.46
CA HIS A 109 9.62 3.02 3.78
C HIS A 109 8.70 4.25 3.85
N ARG A 110 8.47 4.94 2.74
CA ARG A 110 7.54 6.08 2.65
C ARG A 110 6.11 5.68 3.01
N TYR A 111 5.66 4.49 2.60
CA TYR A 111 4.29 4.01 2.82
C TYR A 111 3.90 3.89 4.30
N PRO A 112 4.57 3.06 5.12
CA PRO A 112 4.21 2.91 6.51
C PRO A 112 4.49 4.19 7.31
N THR A 113 5.45 5.03 6.87
CA THR A 113 5.70 6.35 7.49
C THR A 113 4.49 7.27 7.34
N LEU A 114 3.90 7.35 6.14
CA LEU A 114 2.68 8.12 5.90
C LEU A 114 1.49 7.62 6.73
N ARG A 115 1.33 6.30 6.82
CA ARG A 115 0.21 5.67 7.52
C ARG A 115 0.34 5.72 9.04
N ALA A 116 1.56 5.58 9.55
CA ALA A 116 1.85 5.62 10.98
C ALA A 116 1.56 7.00 11.60
N GLU A 117 1.81 8.09 10.87
CA GLU A 117 1.52 9.44 11.37
C GLU A 117 0.01 9.67 11.60
N LYS A 118 -0.82 8.93 10.86
CA LYS A 118 -2.29 9.02 10.94
C LYS A 118 -2.92 7.99 11.89
N ASN A 119 -2.13 7.16 12.59
CA ASN A 119 -2.63 6.05 13.40
C ASN A 119 -1.89 5.90 14.74
N GLU A 120 -2.64 5.68 15.83
CA GLU A 120 -2.07 5.54 17.18
C GLU A 120 -1.33 4.21 17.43
N VAL A 121 -1.43 3.23 16.51
CA VAL A 121 -0.91 1.85 16.71
C VAL A 121 0.34 1.55 15.85
N ARG A 122 1.28 2.49 15.85
CA ARG A 122 2.50 2.51 15.02
C ARG A 122 3.36 1.24 15.13
N SER A 123 3.58 0.72 16.34
CA SER A 123 4.48 -0.42 16.58
C SER A 123 3.93 -1.77 16.14
N PHE A 124 2.61 -1.93 16.04
CA PHE A 124 1.98 -3.21 15.68
C PHE A 124 1.70 -3.32 14.17
N LEU A 125 1.21 -2.24 13.55
CA LEU A 125 0.82 -2.24 12.15
C LEU A 125 1.95 -1.85 11.19
N PHE A 126 2.96 -1.11 11.66
CA PHE A 126 3.94 -0.44 10.80
C PHE A 126 5.39 -0.68 11.22
N HIS A 127 5.77 -1.94 11.48
CA HIS A 127 7.15 -2.33 11.82
C HIS A 127 8.20 -1.83 10.80
N GLY A 128 7.79 -1.64 9.54
CA GLY A 128 8.64 -1.10 8.48
C GLY A 128 9.19 0.31 8.76
N VAL A 129 8.53 1.12 9.60
CA VAL A 129 8.94 2.52 9.88
C VAL A 129 10.28 2.59 10.61
N ASP A 130 10.56 1.65 11.51
CA ASP A 130 11.81 1.68 12.28
C ASP A 130 12.90 0.77 11.66
N SER A 131 12.51 -0.09 10.71
CA SER A 131 13.39 -1.13 10.14
C SER A 131 13.80 -0.89 8.69
N LEU A 132 12.99 -0.20 7.89
CA LEU A 132 13.28 0.03 6.47
C LEU A 132 14.08 1.32 6.22
N GLY A 133 14.05 2.30 7.12
CA GLY A 133 14.79 3.54 6.92
C GLY A 133 14.86 4.41 8.18
N SER A 134 15.54 5.56 8.04
CA SER A 134 15.72 6.53 9.13
C SER A 134 15.09 7.91 8.84
N LYS A 135 14.50 8.09 7.64
CA LYS A 135 13.83 9.34 7.24
C LYS A 135 12.51 9.49 8.01
N THR A 136 12.25 10.68 8.51
CA THR A 136 11.03 11.03 9.24
C THR A 136 9.88 11.35 8.28
N PHE A 137 8.67 11.54 8.81
CA PHE A 137 7.51 11.95 8.00
C PHE A 137 7.78 13.21 7.19
N LEU A 138 8.34 14.25 7.83
CA LEU A 138 8.59 15.55 7.18
C LEU A 138 9.71 15.48 6.14
N ASP A 139 10.63 14.50 6.23
CA ASP A 139 11.62 14.27 5.18
C ASP A 139 10.98 13.79 3.87
N TYR A 140 9.86 13.04 3.96
CA TYR A 140 9.11 12.55 2.80
C TYR A 140 7.98 13.48 2.33
N PHE A 141 7.42 14.26 3.26
CA PHE A 141 6.23 15.09 3.03
C PHE A 141 6.44 16.51 3.60
N PRO A 142 7.42 17.27 3.08
CA PRO A 142 7.75 18.61 3.57
C PRO A 142 6.62 19.62 3.37
N GLU A 143 5.64 19.32 2.52
CA GLU A 143 4.48 20.17 2.25
C GLU A 143 3.45 20.21 3.40
N TYR A 144 3.54 19.31 4.38
CA TYR A 144 2.62 19.31 5.52
C TYR A 144 3.02 20.37 6.56
N PRO A 145 2.09 21.24 7.00
CA PRO A 145 2.38 22.28 7.96
C PRO A 145 2.66 21.68 9.34
N CYS A 146 3.81 22.04 9.93
CA CYS A 146 4.16 21.73 11.31
C CYS A 146 3.58 22.81 12.22
N GLN A 147 2.54 22.49 13.01
CA GLN A 147 2.10 23.33 14.12
C GLN A 147 2.61 22.71 15.42
N GLU A 148 3.47 23.44 16.14
CA GLU A 148 3.94 23.10 17.48
C GLU A 148 4.49 21.65 17.64
N GLY A 149 5.25 21.18 16.66
CA GLY A 149 5.91 19.87 16.74
C GLY A 149 5.00 18.66 16.48
N ARG A 150 3.76 18.88 16.02
CA ARG A 150 2.91 17.85 15.42
C ARG A 150 2.61 18.19 13.96
N VAL A 151 2.67 17.17 13.12
CA VAL A 151 2.21 17.25 11.73
C VAL A 151 0.68 17.18 11.74
N ASN A 152 0.02 18.12 11.06
CA ASN A 152 -1.45 18.14 10.91
C ASN A 152 -1.94 17.18 9.82
#